data_AF-A0A937QNN6-F1
#
_entry.id   AF-A0A937QNN6-F1
#
_cell.length_a   1.000
_cell.length_b   1.000
_cell.length_c   1.000
_cell.angle_alpha   90.00
_cell.angle_beta   90.00
_cell.angle_gamma   90.00
#
_symmetry.space_group_name_H-M   'P 1'
#
loop_
_entity.id
_entity.type
_entity.pdbx_description
1 polymer ?
#
loop_
_entity_poly.entity_id
_entity_poly.type
_entity_poly.pdbx_seq_one_letter_code
_entity_poly.pdbx_strand_id
1 'polypeptide(L)'
;MLRKKLVSVGIVSVVLCSLILSGCNSERKARLLVRLPDYCNTPDGMALMPDGGFVLSVPNYNDPNAGAYIMKVSAKNKVSKFFVPPKHPRTGTAAPMGICLAPSGDLYYADNLFGPETPQTSRVMRIVVKDGKAQEAVTVVSGLNVANAVAIKGDYIYVSETIMVPGSKPLISGIFRFKIGDEGIQLKTPLETDPHLIATIKSYNDAIGYGADGLCFDSKGNLYCANFADGTIHKITFDSRDNITSNRIFVDDPNLISADGLFCDLKTDRIVVADMVQNAVQFVHPDGSVEMIAVNGDTDGADGGIDQPCEAILRGNEVIISNMDWPFEGIVNTAWDKPYTLSVVKLK
;
A
#
# COMPACT_ATOMS: atom_id res chain seq x y z
N MET A 1 27.25 37.99 -76.83
CA MET A 1 25.99 37.56 -76.19
C MET A 1 25.77 36.09 -76.49
N LEU A 2 26.01 35.20 -75.52
CA LEU A 2 25.54 33.81 -75.57
C LEU A 2 25.37 33.34 -74.11
N ARG A 3 24.11 33.19 -73.67
CA ARG A 3 23.75 32.81 -72.30
C ARG A 3 23.96 31.31 -72.10
N LYS A 4 24.77 30.93 -71.10
CA LYS A 4 24.88 29.55 -70.59
C LYS A 4 23.60 29.19 -69.80
N LYS A 5 22.94 28.10 -70.17
CA LYS A 5 21.88 27.46 -69.37
C LYS A 5 22.53 26.47 -68.39
N LEU A 6 22.35 26.69 -67.09
CA LEU A 6 22.66 25.73 -66.03
C LEU A 6 21.51 24.71 -65.95
N VAL A 7 21.86 23.42 -65.94
CA VAL A 7 20.95 22.32 -65.63
C VAL A 7 20.99 22.10 -64.12
N SER A 8 19.84 22.27 -63.45
CA SER A 8 19.65 21.98 -62.03
C SER A 8 19.17 20.53 -61.90
N VAL A 9 19.96 19.70 -61.21
CA VAL A 9 19.58 18.35 -60.78
C VAL A 9 18.94 18.48 -59.40
N GLY A 10 17.64 18.22 -59.31
CA GLY A 10 16.90 18.19 -58.06
C GLY A 10 17.17 16.89 -57.30
N ILE A 11 17.74 17.00 -56.10
CA ILE A 11 17.81 15.92 -55.12
C ILE A 11 16.47 15.91 -54.36
N VAL A 12 15.70 14.84 -54.52
CA VAL A 12 14.48 14.59 -53.73
C VAL A 12 14.91 13.98 -52.40
N SER A 13 14.93 14.77 -51.34
CA SER A 13 15.07 14.28 -49.97
C SER A 13 13.73 13.73 -49.49
N VAL A 14 13.60 12.41 -49.46
CA VAL A 14 12.47 11.73 -48.79
C VAL A 14 12.68 11.84 -47.29
N VAL A 15 11.93 12.73 -46.64
CA VAL A 15 11.81 12.78 -45.18
C VAL A 15 10.91 11.62 -44.75
N LEU A 16 11.50 10.55 -44.24
CA LEU A 16 10.77 9.50 -43.54
C LEU A 16 10.33 10.08 -42.18
N CYS A 17 9.09 10.57 -42.09
CA CYS A 17 8.45 10.82 -40.81
C CYS A 17 8.17 9.48 -40.12
N SER A 18 9.04 9.09 -39.19
CA SER A 18 8.74 8.09 -38.19
C SER A 18 7.61 8.60 -37.30
N LEU A 19 6.39 8.17 -37.60
CA LEU A 19 5.26 8.25 -36.67
C LEU A 19 5.57 7.36 -35.47
N ILE A 20 6.15 7.97 -34.43
CA ILE A 20 6.07 7.41 -33.08
C ILE A 20 4.61 7.60 -32.66
N LEU A 21 3.84 6.52 -32.74
CA LEU A 21 2.56 6.42 -32.04
C LEU A 21 2.89 6.37 -30.54
N SER A 22 3.10 7.53 -29.94
CA SER A 22 2.95 7.69 -28.50
C SER A 22 1.49 7.38 -28.21
N GLY A 23 1.22 6.18 -27.70
CA GLY A 23 -0.08 5.84 -27.15
C GLY A 23 -0.38 6.86 -26.07
N CYS A 24 -1.24 7.82 -26.38
CA CYS A 24 -1.78 8.76 -25.42
C CYS A 24 -2.71 7.95 -24.50
N ASN A 25 -2.15 7.28 -23.50
CA ASN A 25 -2.92 6.84 -22.36
C ASN A 25 -3.21 8.14 -21.59
N SER A 26 -4.35 8.77 -21.89
CA SER A 26 -4.82 9.90 -21.10
C SER A 26 -4.95 9.41 -19.65
N GLU A 27 -4.23 10.05 -18.74
CA GLU A 27 -4.39 9.84 -17.29
C GLU A 27 -5.87 9.80 -16.95
N ARG A 28 -6.26 8.81 -16.15
CA ARG A 28 -7.66 8.60 -15.81
C ARG A 28 -7.99 9.49 -14.63
N LYS A 29 -9.15 10.14 -14.65
CA LYS A 29 -9.62 10.92 -13.49
C LYS A 29 -10.21 10.00 -12.42
N ALA A 30 -9.73 10.11 -11.19
CA ALA A 30 -10.39 9.56 -10.02
C ALA A 30 -11.77 10.21 -9.80
N ARG A 31 -12.66 9.47 -9.14
CA ARG A 31 -14.02 9.91 -8.81
C ARG A 31 -14.40 9.37 -7.45
N LEU A 32 -15.39 10.01 -6.83
CA LEU A 32 -15.94 9.54 -5.57
C LEU A 32 -16.54 8.14 -5.72
N LEU A 33 -16.01 7.19 -4.94
CA LEU A 33 -16.65 5.88 -4.75
C LEU A 33 -17.68 5.97 -3.63
N VAL A 34 -17.24 6.46 -2.47
CA VAL A 34 -17.98 6.47 -1.20
C VAL A 34 -17.51 7.65 -0.36
N ARG A 35 -18.46 8.38 0.24
CA ARG A 35 -18.18 9.20 1.42
C ARG A 35 -18.27 8.32 2.66
N LEU A 36 -17.20 8.29 3.43
CA LEU A 36 -17.15 7.56 4.68
C LEU A 36 -17.91 8.35 5.77
N PRO A 37 -18.44 7.68 6.79
CA PRO A 37 -19.02 8.36 7.96
C PRO A 37 -17.97 9.25 8.66
N ASP A 38 -18.41 10.33 9.33
CA ASP A 38 -17.53 11.26 10.06
C ASP A 38 -16.63 10.62 11.12
N TYR A 39 -16.98 9.41 11.60
CA TYR A 39 -16.13 8.65 12.52
C TYR A 39 -15.06 7.81 11.81
N CYS A 40 -14.82 8.04 10.51
CA CYS A 40 -13.79 7.38 9.71
C CYS A 40 -12.88 8.43 9.07
N ASN A 41 -12.19 9.20 9.91
CA ASN A 41 -11.34 10.34 9.54
C ASN A 41 -9.98 9.97 8.94
N THR A 42 -9.50 8.75 9.15
CA THR A 42 -8.26 8.26 8.53
C THR A 42 -8.51 6.80 8.16
N PRO A 43 -8.92 6.50 6.91
CA PRO A 43 -8.97 5.14 6.41
C PRO A 43 -7.56 4.67 6.00
N ASP A 44 -7.32 3.36 6.03
CA ASP A 44 -6.01 2.77 5.72
C ASP A 44 -6.16 1.52 4.82
N GLY A 45 -5.55 0.38 5.19
CA GLY A 45 -5.50 -0.84 4.41
C GLY A 45 -6.87 -1.46 4.09
N MET A 46 -6.92 -2.20 2.98
CA MET A 46 -8.13 -2.85 2.50
C MET A 46 -7.90 -4.32 2.14
N ALA A 47 -8.87 -5.18 2.45
CA ALA A 47 -8.87 -6.58 2.01
C ALA A 47 -10.15 -6.92 1.22
N LEU A 48 -9.98 -7.37 -0.02
CA LEU A 48 -11.09 -7.86 -0.84
C LEU A 48 -11.74 -9.10 -0.22
N MET A 49 -13.06 -9.12 -0.25
CA MET A 49 -13.87 -10.22 0.24
C MET A 49 -14.46 -11.04 -0.93
N PRO A 50 -14.76 -12.34 -0.73
CA PRO A 50 -15.32 -13.19 -1.79
C PRO A 50 -16.68 -12.74 -2.32
N ASP A 51 -17.42 -11.93 -1.56
CA ASP A 51 -18.71 -11.37 -1.94
C ASP A 51 -18.61 -10.15 -2.88
N GLY A 52 -17.38 -9.77 -3.29
CA GLY A 52 -17.10 -8.60 -4.11
C GLY A 52 -17.12 -7.28 -3.33
N GLY A 53 -17.32 -7.32 -2.00
CA GLY A 53 -17.01 -6.21 -1.12
C GLY A 53 -15.54 -6.21 -0.69
N PHE A 54 -15.23 -5.38 0.30
CA PHE A 54 -13.96 -5.36 0.99
C PHE A 54 -14.15 -4.89 2.43
N VAL A 55 -13.20 -5.26 3.29
CA VAL A 55 -13.03 -4.61 4.59
C VAL A 55 -12.01 -3.49 4.49
N LEU A 56 -12.14 -2.49 5.35
CA LEU A 56 -11.31 -1.30 5.39
C LEU A 56 -10.89 -1.05 6.85
N SER A 57 -9.59 -0.97 7.09
CA SER A 57 -9.03 -0.52 8.35
C SER A 57 -9.19 0.99 8.47
N VAL A 58 -9.53 1.45 9.67
CA VAL A 58 -9.75 2.88 9.96
C VAL A 58 -9.08 3.18 11.31
N PRO A 59 -7.78 3.54 11.30
CA PRO A 59 -7.05 3.89 12.52
C PRO A 59 -7.52 5.20 13.16
N ASN A 60 -8.08 6.12 12.37
CA ASN A 60 -8.53 7.44 12.83
C ASN A 60 -7.43 8.26 13.51
N TYR A 61 -6.26 8.33 12.91
CA TYR A 61 -5.15 9.05 13.50
C TYR A 61 -5.35 10.57 13.58
N ASN A 62 -6.21 11.16 12.73
CA ASN A 62 -6.56 12.59 12.81
C ASN A 62 -7.26 12.95 14.13
N ASP A 63 -8.34 12.22 14.42
CA ASP A 63 -9.08 12.34 15.68
C ASP A 63 -9.28 10.94 16.30
N PRO A 64 -8.36 10.52 17.18
CA PRO A 64 -8.43 9.22 17.85
C PRO A 64 -9.65 9.06 18.76
N ASN A 65 -10.35 10.15 19.15
CA ASN A 65 -11.55 10.06 19.98
C ASN A 65 -12.71 9.37 19.26
N ALA A 66 -12.71 9.37 17.93
CA ALA A 66 -13.67 8.61 17.14
C ALA A 66 -13.58 7.09 17.41
N GLY A 67 -12.43 6.61 17.87
CA GLY A 67 -12.09 5.21 18.07
C GLY A 67 -11.72 4.50 16.77
N ALA A 68 -10.98 3.39 16.85
CA ALA A 68 -10.62 2.60 15.68
C ALA A 68 -11.74 1.67 15.23
N TYR A 69 -11.81 1.42 13.92
CA TYR A 69 -12.79 0.52 13.33
C TYR A 69 -12.18 -0.35 12.23
N ILE A 70 -12.76 -1.54 12.06
CA ILE A 70 -12.78 -2.20 10.76
C ILE A 70 -14.17 -1.99 10.17
N MET A 71 -14.21 -1.39 8.99
CA MET A 71 -15.42 -1.13 8.23
C MET A 71 -15.61 -2.21 7.16
N LYS A 72 -16.85 -2.42 6.72
CA LYS A 72 -17.17 -3.22 5.54
C LYS A 72 -17.81 -2.34 4.49
N VAL A 73 -17.27 -2.39 3.28
CA VAL A 73 -17.87 -1.83 2.07
C VAL A 73 -18.37 -2.98 1.21
N SER A 74 -19.69 -3.04 1.01
CA SER A 74 -20.31 -4.10 0.19
C SER A 74 -19.98 -3.94 -1.30
N ALA A 75 -20.25 -4.97 -2.10
CA ALA A 75 -20.14 -4.92 -3.56
C ALA A 75 -20.98 -3.79 -4.23
N LYS A 76 -21.99 -3.27 -3.52
CA LYS A 76 -22.80 -2.11 -3.96
C LYS A 76 -22.37 -0.81 -3.27
N ASN A 77 -21.17 -0.76 -2.72
CA ASN A 77 -20.55 0.40 -2.08
C ASN A 77 -21.30 0.95 -0.85
N LYS A 78 -22.15 0.14 -0.20
CA LYS A 78 -22.70 0.49 1.12
C LYS A 78 -21.68 0.23 2.21
N VAL A 79 -21.48 1.23 3.08
CA VAL A 79 -20.58 1.19 4.25
C VAL A 79 -21.34 0.74 5.49
N SER A 80 -20.70 -0.09 6.32
CA SER A 80 -21.20 -0.52 7.63
C SER A 80 -20.04 -0.82 8.56
N LYS A 81 -20.24 -0.72 9.88
CA LYS A 81 -19.25 -1.19 10.86
C LYS A 81 -19.16 -2.71 10.80
N PHE A 82 -17.94 -3.25 10.74
CA PHE A 82 -17.70 -4.69 10.74
C PHE A 82 -17.18 -5.18 12.08
N PHE A 83 -16.19 -4.47 12.64
CA PHE A 83 -15.58 -4.84 13.92
C PHE A 83 -15.01 -3.61 14.62
N VAL A 84 -14.92 -3.68 15.95
CA VAL A 84 -14.24 -2.67 16.79
C VAL A 84 -12.99 -3.33 17.38
N PRO A 85 -11.79 -2.98 16.89
CA PRO A 85 -10.53 -3.48 17.44
C PRO A 85 -10.42 -3.30 18.96
N PRO A 86 -9.99 -4.33 19.72
CA PRO A 86 -9.79 -4.18 21.15
C PRO A 86 -8.61 -3.25 21.41
N LYS A 87 -8.73 -2.37 22.39
CA LYS A 87 -7.65 -1.48 22.82
C LYS A 87 -6.48 -2.29 23.40
N HIS A 88 -5.26 -1.86 23.12
CA HIS A 88 -4.07 -2.44 23.73
C HIS A 88 -4.01 -2.06 25.23
N PRO A 89 -3.72 -3.00 26.15
CA PRO A 89 -3.78 -2.74 27.59
C PRO A 89 -2.87 -1.62 28.09
N ARG A 90 -1.68 -1.45 27.47
CA ARG A 90 -0.71 -0.41 27.87
C ARG A 90 -1.05 0.97 27.31
N THR A 91 -1.55 1.05 26.08
CA THR A 91 -1.75 2.33 25.39
C THR A 91 -3.17 2.86 25.53
N GLY A 92 -4.14 1.98 25.80
CA GLY A 92 -5.56 2.34 25.86
C GLY A 92 -6.17 2.68 24.49
N THR A 93 -5.46 2.36 23.40
CA THR A 93 -5.82 2.68 22.01
C THR A 93 -5.72 1.45 21.11
N ALA A 94 -6.29 1.56 19.92
CA ALA A 94 -6.10 0.63 18.80
C ALA A 94 -5.97 1.48 17.53
N ALA A 95 -5.22 1.01 16.54
CA ALA A 95 -4.94 1.67 15.28
C ALA A 95 -4.68 0.59 14.21
N PRO A 96 -5.74 -0.05 13.69
CA PRO A 96 -5.62 -1.04 12.63
C PRO A 96 -5.07 -0.39 11.35
N MET A 97 -4.06 -1.01 10.76
CA MET A 97 -3.43 -0.62 9.49
C MET A 97 -3.70 -1.70 8.43
N GLY A 98 -2.68 -2.12 7.67
CA GLY A 98 -2.75 -3.19 6.70
C GLY A 98 -3.51 -4.43 7.19
N ILE A 99 -4.39 -4.94 6.34
CA ILE A 99 -5.34 -6.01 6.66
C ILE A 99 -5.41 -7.00 5.49
N CYS A 100 -5.49 -8.30 5.79
CA CYS A 100 -5.64 -9.33 4.76
C CYS A 100 -6.62 -10.43 5.18
N LEU A 101 -7.23 -11.07 4.18
CA LEU A 101 -8.12 -12.22 4.36
C LEU A 101 -7.33 -13.53 4.30
N ALA A 102 -7.47 -14.33 5.35
CA ALA A 102 -6.92 -15.68 5.39
C ALA A 102 -7.81 -16.69 4.67
N PRO A 103 -7.27 -17.83 4.20
CA PRO A 103 -8.06 -18.91 3.60
C PRO A 103 -9.17 -19.46 4.52
N SER A 104 -9.03 -19.34 5.85
CA SER A 104 -10.06 -19.72 6.82
C SER A 104 -11.29 -18.81 6.79
N GLY A 105 -11.19 -17.63 6.19
CA GLY A 105 -12.18 -16.55 6.28
C GLY A 105 -11.92 -15.55 7.42
N ASP A 106 -10.94 -15.82 8.28
CA ASP A 106 -10.48 -14.87 9.29
C ASP A 106 -9.73 -13.69 8.65
N LEU A 107 -9.63 -12.58 9.38
CA LEU A 107 -8.84 -11.43 8.95
C LEU A 107 -7.63 -11.28 9.86
N TYR A 108 -6.49 -10.94 9.28
CA TYR A 108 -5.31 -10.53 10.03
C TYR A 108 -5.03 -9.07 9.74
N TYR A 109 -4.71 -8.29 10.77
CA TYR A 109 -4.40 -6.88 10.63
C TYR A 109 -3.21 -6.48 11.52
N ALA A 110 -2.43 -5.51 11.07
CA ALA A 110 -1.43 -4.86 11.90
C ALA A 110 -2.09 -3.77 12.75
N ASP A 111 -1.71 -3.68 14.02
CA ASP A 111 -2.18 -2.66 14.95
C ASP A 111 -0.98 -1.78 15.31
N ASN A 112 -0.90 -0.59 14.70
CA ASN A 112 0.25 0.29 14.76
C ASN A 112 0.09 1.32 15.89
N LEU A 113 0.76 1.04 17.00
CA LEU A 113 0.68 1.79 18.26
C LEU A 113 2.01 2.48 18.60
N PHE A 114 2.89 2.60 17.61
CA PHE A 114 4.18 3.23 17.79
C PHE A 114 4.04 4.67 18.27
N GLY A 115 4.88 5.04 19.23
CA GLY A 115 4.99 6.40 19.71
C GLY A 115 6.25 6.54 20.56
N PRO A 116 6.70 7.78 20.85
CA PRO A 116 7.89 8.03 21.64
C PRO A 116 7.88 7.31 23.01
N GLU A 117 6.71 7.25 23.67
CA GLU A 117 6.52 6.61 24.98
C GLU A 117 5.97 5.18 24.89
N THR A 118 5.68 4.71 23.67
CA THR A 118 5.08 3.40 23.39
C THR A 118 5.88 2.60 22.36
N PRO A 119 7.23 2.51 22.48
CA PRO A 119 8.01 1.63 21.61
C PRO A 119 7.58 0.19 21.83
N GLN A 120 7.69 -0.62 20.76
CA GLN A 120 7.40 -2.06 20.79
C GLN A 120 5.97 -2.42 21.26
N THR A 121 5.00 -1.52 21.07
CA THR A 121 3.59 -1.77 21.43
C THR A 121 2.71 -2.16 20.25
N SER A 122 3.24 -2.09 19.03
CA SER A 122 2.53 -2.59 17.86
C SER A 122 2.46 -4.10 17.87
N ARG A 123 1.42 -4.62 17.22
CA ARG A 123 1.07 -6.04 17.24
C ARG A 123 0.39 -6.45 15.95
N VAL A 124 0.31 -7.76 15.73
CA VAL A 124 -0.50 -8.38 14.69
C VAL A 124 -1.68 -9.05 15.36
N MET A 125 -2.85 -8.84 14.82
CA MET A 125 -4.11 -9.30 15.39
C MET A 125 -4.85 -10.17 14.38
N ARG A 126 -5.58 -11.17 14.87
CA ARG A 126 -6.48 -12.01 14.08
C ARG A 126 -7.90 -11.77 14.53
N ILE A 127 -8.78 -11.36 13.62
CA ILE A 127 -10.22 -11.34 13.84
C ILE A 127 -10.78 -12.70 13.45
N VAL A 128 -11.36 -13.42 14.41
CA VAL A 128 -12.06 -14.67 14.16
C VAL A 128 -13.38 -14.37 13.47
N VAL A 129 -13.61 -14.96 12.31
CA VAL A 129 -14.83 -14.78 11.51
C VAL A 129 -15.58 -16.10 11.42
N LYS A 130 -16.86 -16.09 11.81
CA LYS A 130 -17.77 -17.23 11.71
C LYS A 130 -19.02 -16.82 10.96
N ASP A 131 -19.41 -17.60 9.97
CA ASP A 131 -20.59 -17.33 9.11
C ASP A 131 -20.60 -15.90 8.54
N GLY A 132 -19.43 -15.39 8.16
CA GLY A 132 -19.24 -14.05 7.61
C GLY A 132 -19.35 -12.91 8.63
N LYS A 133 -19.36 -13.21 9.94
CA LYS A 133 -19.44 -12.23 11.03
C LYS A 133 -18.20 -12.28 11.92
N ALA A 134 -17.59 -11.12 12.16
CA ALA A 134 -16.52 -10.98 13.14
C ALA A 134 -17.00 -11.35 14.55
N GLN A 135 -16.15 -12.02 15.31
CA GLN A 135 -16.42 -12.46 16.68
C GLN A 135 -15.51 -11.74 17.67
N GLU A 136 -14.28 -12.22 17.80
CA GLU A 136 -13.27 -11.71 18.71
C GLU A 136 -11.96 -11.46 17.97
N ALA A 137 -11.05 -10.71 18.60
CA ALA A 137 -9.71 -10.51 18.09
C ALA A 137 -8.67 -11.11 19.05
N VAL A 138 -7.73 -11.86 18.49
CA VAL A 138 -6.64 -12.53 19.21
C VAL A 138 -5.32 -11.88 18.83
N THR A 139 -4.45 -11.64 19.82
CA THR A 139 -3.08 -11.18 19.55
C THR A 139 -2.25 -12.33 19.00
N VAL A 140 -1.73 -12.15 17.80
CA VAL A 140 -0.90 -13.13 17.08
C VAL A 140 0.56 -12.90 17.41
N VAL A 141 1.03 -11.66 17.25
CA VAL A 141 2.40 -11.21 17.51
C VAL A 141 2.37 -9.90 18.29
N SER A 142 3.27 -9.71 19.25
CA SER A 142 3.51 -8.46 19.96
C SER A 142 5.00 -8.12 20.00
N GLY A 143 5.32 -6.83 20.19
CA GLY A 143 6.70 -6.34 20.28
C GLY A 143 7.22 -5.62 19.04
N LEU A 144 6.37 -5.37 18.05
CA LEU A 144 6.70 -4.58 16.85
C LEU A 144 6.74 -3.09 17.20
N ASN A 145 7.59 -2.32 16.53
CA ASN A 145 7.59 -0.86 16.60
C ASN A 145 6.46 -0.32 15.75
N VAL A 146 6.57 -0.38 14.42
CA VAL A 146 5.59 0.12 13.44
C VAL A 146 5.13 -1.06 12.58
N ALA A 147 4.16 -1.81 13.08
CA ALA A 147 3.54 -2.89 12.31
C ALA A 147 2.62 -2.29 11.25
N ASN A 148 2.84 -2.58 9.97
CA ASN A 148 2.12 -1.85 8.91
C ASN A 148 1.31 -2.78 7.98
N ALA A 149 1.90 -3.33 6.93
CA ALA A 149 1.20 -4.25 6.05
C ALA A 149 1.15 -5.67 6.62
N VAL A 150 0.09 -6.40 6.27
CA VAL A 150 -0.02 -7.85 6.52
C VAL A 150 -0.38 -8.55 5.22
N ALA A 151 0.36 -9.59 4.87
CA ALA A 151 0.10 -10.42 3.69
C ALA A 151 0.20 -11.91 4.03
N ILE A 152 -0.49 -12.76 3.26
CA ILE A 152 -0.50 -14.21 3.47
C ILE A 152 -0.03 -14.92 2.19
N LYS A 153 0.82 -15.94 2.37
CA LYS A 153 1.17 -16.93 1.34
C LYS A 153 1.30 -18.30 1.99
N GLY A 154 0.53 -19.27 1.49
CA GLY A 154 0.53 -20.63 2.02
C GLY A 154 0.17 -20.65 3.50
N ASP A 155 1.03 -21.23 4.32
CA ASP A 155 0.84 -21.36 5.77
C ASP A 155 1.44 -20.20 6.58
N TYR A 156 1.84 -19.10 5.92
CA TYR A 156 2.57 -18.02 6.57
C TYR A 156 1.88 -16.65 6.42
N ILE A 157 2.02 -15.86 7.48
CA ILE A 157 1.71 -14.43 7.53
C ILE A 157 3.02 -13.66 7.48
N TYR A 158 3.03 -12.58 6.72
CA TYR A 158 4.14 -11.67 6.50
C TYR A 158 3.74 -10.28 6.94
N VAL A 159 4.62 -9.60 7.66
CA VAL A 159 4.32 -8.30 8.27
C VAL A 159 5.48 -7.36 8.02
N SER A 160 5.21 -6.15 7.53
CA SER A 160 6.24 -5.12 7.45
C SER A 160 6.39 -4.42 8.79
N GLU A 161 7.64 -4.15 9.13
CA GLU A 161 8.08 -3.39 10.28
C GLU A 161 8.78 -2.13 9.74
N THR A 162 8.00 -1.05 9.66
CA THR A 162 8.39 0.18 8.95
C THR A 162 9.56 0.88 9.63
N ILE A 163 9.74 0.71 10.95
CA ILE A 163 10.85 1.27 11.73
C ILE A 163 11.40 0.19 12.67
N MET A 164 12.23 -0.70 12.11
CA MET A 164 12.84 -1.79 12.88
C MET A 164 13.93 -1.28 13.83
N VAL A 165 14.79 -0.36 13.36
CA VAL A 165 15.85 0.27 14.16
C VAL A 165 15.59 1.79 14.22
N PRO A 166 14.86 2.28 15.24
CA PRO A 166 14.56 3.70 15.37
C PRO A 166 15.82 4.59 15.36
N GLY A 167 15.78 5.66 14.57
CA GLY A 167 16.88 6.63 14.46
C GLY A 167 18.08 6.19 13.63
N SER A 168 18.02 5.03 12.98
CA SER A 168 19.07 4.58 12.05
C SER A 168 19.15 5.46 10.79
N LYS A 169 20.37 5.59 10.23
CA LYS A 169 20.66 6.27 8.97
C LYS A 169 21.62 5.42 8.12
N PRO A 170 21.21 4.85 6.97
CA PRO A 170 19.84 4.86 6.42
C PRO A 170 18.83 4.25 7.39
N LEU A 171 17.54 4.59 7.23
CA LEU A 171 16.46 4.00 8.01
C LEU A 171 16.42 2.48 7.74
N ILE A 172 16.44 1.69 8.81
CA ILE A 172 16.39 0.23 8.74
C ILE A 172 15.00 -0.24 9.12
N SER A 173 14.35 -0.92 8.17
CA SER A 173 13.04 -1.55 8.28
C SER A 173 13.14 -3.04 7.95
N GLY A 174 12.07 -3.81 8.18
CA GLY A 174 12.13 -5.26 8.03
C GLY A 174 10.82 -5.91 7.63
N ILE A 175 10.91 -7.20 7.30
CA ILE A 175 9.75 -8.06 7.06
C ILE A 175 9.87 -9.27 7.97
N PHE A 176 8.83 -9.50 8.75
CA PHE A 176 8.71 -10.63 9.66
C PHE A 176 7.77 -11.69 9.10
N ARG A 177 8.01 -12.96 9.44
CA ARG A 177 7.19 -14.09 9.01
C ARG A 177 6.81 -14.99 10.16
N PHE A 178 5.52 -15.35 10.22
CA PHE A 178 4.93 -16.21 11.26
C PHE A 178 4.06 -17.28 10.64
N LYS A 179 3.88 -18.41 11.31
CA LYS A 179 2.97 -19.46 10.83
C LYS A 179 1.52 -19.08 11.15
N ILE A 180 0.62 -19.31 10.21
CA ILE A 180 -0.82 -19.19 10.44
C ILE A 180 -1.23 -20.16 11.56
N GLY A 181 -2.00 -19.64 12.52
CA GLY A 181 -2.48 -20.38 13.67
C GLY A 181 -1.58 -20.26 14.90
N ASP A 182 -0.36 -19.74 14.77
CA ASP A 182 0.41 -19.32 15.93
C ASP A 182 -0.26 -18.09 16.58
N GLU A 183 -0.26 -18.02 17.90
CA GLU A 183 -0.88 -16.95 18.68
C GLU A 183 0.01 -16.60 19.88
N GLY A 184 -0.01 -15.33 20.31
CA GLY A 184 0.74 -14.87 21.47
C GLY A 184 2.27 -14.87 21.33
N ILE A 185 2.81 -14.77 20.11
CA ILE A 185 4.25 -14.65 19.88
C ILE A 185 4.74 -13.29 20.39
N GLN A 186 5.74 -13.28 21.26
CA GLN A 186 6.43 -12.05 21.67
C GLN A 186 7.79 -11.96 20.97
N LEU A 187 7.99 -10.89 20.20
CA LEU A 187 9.28 -10.63 19.53
C LEU A 187 10.38 -10.29 20.54
N LYS A 188 11.59 -10.70 20.18
CA LYS A 188 12.83 -10.42 20.91
C LYS A 188 13.41 -9.07 20.48
N THR A 189 13.97 -8.36 21.45
CA THR A 189 14.70 -7.12 21.24
C THR A 189 16.19 -7.40 21.41
N PRO A 190 17.07 -6.87 20.54
CA PRO A 190 16.76 -5.99 19.43
C PRO A 190 16.15 -6.74 18.22
N LEU A 191 15.18 -6.10 17.53
CA LEU A 191 14.32 -6.74 16.53
C LEU A 191 15.11 -7.35 15.36
N GLU A 192 16.26 -6.75 15.01
CA GLU A 192 17.15 -7.25 13.97
C GLU A 192 17.77 -8.63 14.26
N THR A 193 17.65 -9.12 15.50
CA THR A 193 18.14 -10.44 15.92
C THR A 193 17.01 -11.46 16.13
N ASP A 194 15.75 -11.06 15.96
CA ASP A 194 14.63 -11.98 16.13
C ASP A 194 14.59 -13.02 15.00
N PRO A 195 14.39 -14.31 15.30
CA PRO A 195 14.41 -15.38 14.28
C PRO A 195 13.28 -15.30 13.25
N HIS A 196 12.24 -14.48 13.50
CA HIS A 196 11.14 -14.28 12.55
C HIS A 196 11.44 -13.20 11.51
N LEU A 197 12.50 -12.40 11.69
CA LEU A 197 12.95 -11.47 10.66
C LEU A 197 13.48 -12.25 9.45
N ILE A 198 12.90 -12.01 8.29
CA ILE A 198 13.30 -12.70 7.05
C ILE A 198 14.02 -11.76 6.06
N ALA A 199 13.69 -10.47 6.06
CA ALA A 199 14.31 -9.51 5.15
C ALA A 199 14.48 -8.14 5.81
N THR A 200 15.50 -7.41 5.38
CA THR A 200 15.78 -6.03 5.80
C THR A 200 15.73 -5.11 4.59
N ILE A 201 15.15 -3.93 4.76
CA ILE A 201 15.06 -2.87 3.76
C ILE A 201 15.73 -1.62 4.33
N LYS A 202 16.45 -0.90 3.46
CA LYS A 202 17.14 0.34 3.81
C LYS A 202 16.53 1.47 3.02
N SER A 203 16.19 2.55 3.71
CA SER A 203 15.64 3.77 3.11
C SER A 203 16.60 4.93 3.30
N TYR A 204 16.87 5.67 2.23
CA TYR A 204 17.92 6.69 2.17
C TYR A 204 17.38 8.12 2.13
N ASN A 205 16.10 8.31 1.86
CA ASN A 205 15.45 9.61 1.93
C ASN A 205 15.25 10.04 3.40
N ASP A 206 16.17 10.84 3.90
CA ASP A 206 16.17 11.36 5.26
C ASP A 206 14.98 12.29 5.59
N ALA A 207 14.24 12.78 4.58
CA ALA A 207 13.05 13.62 4.80
C ALA A 207 11.81 12.81 5.21
N ILE A 208 11.79 11.51 4.92
CA ILE A 208 10.64 10.65 5.17
C ILE A 208 11.05 9.50 6.10
N GLY A 209 10.44 9.46 7.29
CA GLY A 209 10.81 8.55 8.38
C GLY A 209 10.21 7.14 8.30
N TYR A 210 9.77 6.69 7.12
CA TYR A 210 9.01 5.44 6.96
C TYR A 210 9.63 4.54 5.87
N GLY A 211 9.97 3.31 6.23
CA GLY A 211 10.63 2.34 5.33
C GLY A 211 9.67 1.33 4.72
N ALA A 212 9.90 0.04 5.01
CA ALA A 212 9.08 -1.07 4.54
C ALA A 212 7.60 -0.84 4.87
N ASP A 213 6.75 -0.84 3.85
CA ASP A 213 5.33 -0.54 4.00
C ASP A 213 4.46 -1.63 3.37
N GLY A 214 3.76 -1.37 2.26
CA GLY A 214 2.89 -2.32 1.57
C GLY A 214 3.56 -3.64 1.20
N LEU A 215 2.80 -4.73 1.29
CA LEU A 215 3.22 -6.09 0.93
C LEU A 215 2.23 -6.76 0.00
N CYS A 216 2.71 -7.39 -1.07
CA CYS A 216 1.87 -8.28 -1.89
C CYS A 216 2.68 -9.44 -2.49
N PHE A 217 1.99 -10.48 -2.93
CA PHE A 217 2.59 -11.62 -3.62
C PHE A 217 2.15 -11.65 -5.09
N ASP A 218 3.07 -12.01 -5.99
CA ASP A 218 2.71 -12.37 -7.36
C ASP A 218 2.20 -13.82 -7.46
N SER A 219 1.66 -14.20 -8.63
CA SER A 219 1.17 -15.55 -8.90
C SER A 219 2.26 -16.64 -8.82
N LYS A 220 3.54 -16.23 -8.83
CA LYS A 220 4.71 -17.11 -8.73
C LYS A 220 5.20 -17.25 -7.28
N GLY A 221 4.55 -16.57 -6.33
CA GLY A 221 4.88 -16.61 -4.91
C GLY A 221 6.09 -15.78 -4.51
N ASN A 222 6.50 -14.81 -5.34
CA ASN A 222 7.49 -13.80 -4.95
C ASN A 222 6.81 -12.73 -4.10
N LEU A 223 7.47 -12.31 -3.04
CA LEU A 223 7.02 -11.21 -2.18
C LEU A 223 7.52 -9.88 -2.74
N TYR A 224 6.64 -8.90 -2.79
CA TYR A 224 6.98 -7.52 -3.07
C TYR A 224 6.76 -6.68 -1.82
N CYS A 225 7.67 -5.75 -1.59
CA CYS A 225 7.59 -4.82 -0.48
C CYS A 225 7.88 -3.40 -0.94
N ALA A 226 6.98 -2.50 -0.60
CA ALA A 226 7.14 -1.08 -0.84
C ALA A 226 8.15 -0.50 0.15
N ASN A 227 9.03 0.37 -0.33
CA ASN A 227 9.90 1.19 0.48
C ASN A 227 9.41 2.64 0.37
N PHE A 228 8.60 3.06 1.34
CA PHE A 228 7.81 4.29 1.26
C PHE A 228 8.67 5.52 1.01
N ALA A 229 9.69 5.73 1.84
CA ALA A 229 10.54 6.92 1.79
C ALA A 229 11.29 7.10 0.45
N ASP A 230 11.73 6.00 -0.16
CA ASP A 230 12.54 6.06 -1.39
C ASP A 230 11.71 5.90 -2.68
N GLY A 231 10.41 5.58 -2.59
CA GLY A 231 9.60 5.28 -3.77
C GLY A 231 10.07 4.03 -4.53
N THR A 232 10.77 3.11 -3.85
CA THR A 232 11.28 1.87 -4.48
C THR A 232 10.42 0.67 -4.09
N ILE A 233 10.47 -0.38 -4.90
CA ILE A 233 9.82 -1.67 -4.58
C ILE A 233 10.85 -2.78 -4.61
N HIS A 234 10.93 -3.54 -3.52
CA HIS A 234 11.77 -4.72 -3.40
C HIS A 234 11.03 -5.95 -3.91
N LYS A 235 11.76 -6.86 -4.59
CA LYS A 235 11.30 -8.22 -4.91
C LYS A 235 12.13 -9.24 -4.14
N ILE A 236 11.43 -10.05 -3.36
CA ILE A 236 11.97 -11.13 -2.55
C ILE A 236 11.52 -12.47 -3.12
N THR A 237 12.47 -13.35 -3.38
CA THR A 237 12.22 -14.67 -3.97
C THR A 237 12.53 -15.77 -2.97
N PHE A 238 11.88 -16.93 -3.14
CA PHE A 238 11.99 -18.06 -2.23
C PHE A 238 12.36 -19.34 -2.98
N ASP A 239 13.06 -20.26 -2.31
CA ASP A 239 13.23 -21.64 -2.77
C ASP A 239 11.98 -22.50 -2.49
N SER A 240 12.03 -23.77 -2.87
CA SER A 240 10.93 -24.74 -2.65
C SER A 240 10.68 -25.10 -1.18
N ARG A 241 11.53 -24.65 -0.26
CA ARG A 241 11.40 -24.81 1.19
C ARG A 241 11.04 -23.49 1.88
N ASP A 242 10.61 -22.50 1.09
CA ASP A 242 10.29 -21.13 1.52
C ASP A 242 11.48 -20.39 2.18
N ASN A 243 12.73 -20.76 1.90
CA ASN A 243 13.89 -19.94 2.30
C ASN A 243 14.09 -18.82 1.28
N ILE A 244 14.49 -17.63 1.74
CA ILE A 244 14.79 -16.52 0.83
C ILE A 244 16.02 -16.84 -0.01
N THR A 245 15.89 -16.65 -1.32
CA THR A 245 16.97 -16.80 -2.30
C THR A 245 17.47 -15.46 -2.83
N SER A 246 16.66 -14.40 -2.79
CA SER A 246 17.09 -13.04 -3.15
C SER A 246 16.23 -11.97 -2.49
N ASN A 247 16.81 -10.81 -2.23
CA ASN A 247 16.11 -9.55 -1.97
C ASN A 247 16.82 -8.47 -2.80
N ARG A 248 16.10 -7.84 -3.74
CA ARG A 248 16.66 -6.80 -4.62
C ARG A 248 15.62 -5.72 -4.87
N ILE A 249 16.09 -4.49 -5.11
CA ILE A 249 15.25 -3.43 -5.68
C ILE A 249 14.81 -3.91 -7.08
N PHE A 250 13.51 -3.97 -7.28
CA PHE A 250 12.86 -4.37 -8.52
C PHE A 250 12.40 -3.15 -9.33
N VAL A 251 11.88 -2.13 -8.64
CA VAL A 251 11.50 -0.84 -9.22
C VAL A 251 12.21 0.28 -8.47
N ASP A 252 12.80 1.16 -9.26
CA ASP A 252 13.39 2.44 -8.87
C ASP A 252 13.16 3.38 -10.06
N ASP A 253 11.96 3.96 -10.10
CA ASP A 253 11.46 4.75 -11.24
C ASP A 253 11.07 6.14 -10.74
N PRO A 254 11.52 7.22 -11.39
CA PRO A 254 11.26 8.59 -10.94
C PRO A 254 9.77 8.98 -10.96
N ASN A 255 8.89 8.19 -11.59
CA ASN A 255 7.44 8.43 -11.56
C ASN A 255 6.76 7.83 -10.31
N LEU A 256 7.52 7.17 -9.44
CA LEU A 256 7.07 6.64 -8.16
C LEU A 256 7.79 7.40 -7.04
N ILE A 257 7.16 8.46 -6.53
CA ILE A 257 7.80 9.36 -5.55
C ILE A 257 7.78 8.74 -4.16
N SER A 258 6.71 8.03 -3.85
CA SER A 258 6.59 7.14 -2.70
C SER A 258 5.91 5.83 -3.12
N ALA A 259 6.12 4.79 -2.33
CA ALA A 259 5.46 3.51 -2.53
C ALA A 259 4.87 3.04 -1.20
N ASP A 260 3.54 3.10 -1.10
CA ASP A 260 2.81 2.74 0.11
C ASP A 260 2.16 1.34 -0.06
N GLY A 261 0.83 1.23 0.06
CA GLY A 261 0.08 0.00 -0.16
C GLY A 261 0.30 -0.61 -1.56
N LEU A 262 0.42 -1.95 -1.56
CA LEU A 262 0.62 -2.75 -2.77
C LEU A 262 -0.50 -3.78 -2.92
N PHE A 263 -1.08 -3.84 -4.11
CA PHE A 263 -2.04 -4.89 -4.46
C PHE A 263 -1.64 -5.57 -5.78
N CYS A 264 -1.39 -6.87 -5.76
CA CYS A 264 -1.10 -7.63 -6.97
C CYS A 264 -2.37 -8.23 -7.59
N ASP A 265 -2.65 -7.88 -8.86
CA ASP A 265 -3.60 -8.62 -9.68
C ASP A 265 -2.97 -9.94 -10.13
N LEU A 266 -3.26 -11.02 -9.39
CA LEU A 266 -2.71 -12.37 -9.65
C LEU A 266 -3.03 -12.92 -11.04
N LYS A 267 -3.97 -12.32 -11.80
CA LYS A 267 -4.25 -12.72 -13.19
C LYS A 267 -3.20 -12.18 -14.17
N THR A 268 -2.64 -11.02 -13.87
CA THR A 268 -1.70 -10.32 -14.78
C THR A 268 -0.32 -10.09 -14.17
N ASP A 269 -0.15 -10.37 -12.87
CA ASP A 269 1.02 -10.02 -12.06
C ASP A 269 1.34 -8.51 -12.08
N ARG A 270 0.37 -7.66 -12.44
CA ARG A 270 0.50 -6.19 -12.28
C ARG A 270 0.23 -5.82 -10.84
N ILE A 271 1.03 -4.91 -10.31
CA ILE A 271 0.90 -4.41 -8.95
C ILE A 271 0.31 -3.00 -9.02
N VAL A 272 -0.82 -2.77 -8.37
CA VAL A 272 -1.31 -1.42 -8.06
C VAL A 272 -0.46 -0.89 -6.91
N VAL A 273 0.01 0.35 -7.04
CA VAL A 273 0.81 1.03 -6.02
C VAL A 273 0.11 2.33 -5.65
N ALA A 274 -0.08 2.55 -4.35
CA ALA A 274 -0.47 3.86 -3.84
C ALA A 274 0.78 4.72 -3.64
N ASP A 275 0.76 5.94 -4.18
CA ASP A 275 1.84 6.91 -4.05
C ASP A 275 1.30 8.14 -3.33
N MET A 276 1.45 8.10 -2.00
CA MET A 276 0.93 9.09 -1.08
C MET A 276 1.46 10.49 -1.36
N VAL A 277 2.77 10.62 -1.58
CA VAL A 277 3.47 11.90 -1.64
C VAL A 277 2.97 12.78 -2.78
N GLN A 278 2.61 12.19 -3.93
CA GLN A 278 2.18 12.94 -5.12
C GLN A 278 0.70 12.75 -5.50
N ASN A 279 -0.14 12.22 -4.61
CA ASN A 279 -1.55 11.94 -4.89
C ASN A 279 -1.76 11.10 -6.15
N ALA A 280 -1.03 9.99 -6.26
CA ALA A 280 -1.07 9.15 -7.45
C ALA A 280 -1.33 7.68 -7.15
N VAL A 281 -1.76 6.99 -8.18
CA VAL A 281 -1.81 5.53 -8.23
C VAL A 281 -1.23 5.05 -9.55
N GLN A 282 -0.38 4.03 -9.48
CA GLN A 282 0.36 3.50 -10.62
C GLN A 282 0.10 2.00 -10.76
N PHE A 283 0.33 1.48 -11.96
CA PHE A 283 0.63 0.07 -12.16
C PHE A 283 2.14 -0.12 -12.28
N VAL A 284 2.65 -1.14 -11.60
CA VAL A 284 3.95 -1.74 -11.88
C VAL A 284 3.71 -3.05 -12.64
N HIS A 285 4.30 -3.15 -13.82
CA HIS A 285 4.18 -4.33 -14.68
C HIS A 285 5.18 -5.43 -14.29
N PRO A 286 4.97 -6.69 -14.73
CA PRO A 286 5.87 -7.79 -14.39
C PRO A 286 7.34 -7.61 -14.85
N ASP A 287 7.58 -6.74 -15.83
CA ASP A 287 8.92 -6.38 -16.31
C ASP A 287 9.58 -5.23 -15.52
N GLY A 288 8.86 -4.64 -14.55
CA GLY A 288 9.32 -3.54 -13.71
C GLY A 288 8.96 -2.15 -14.25
N SER A 289 8.33 -2.04 -15.42
CA SER A 289 7.90 -0.75 -15.95
C SER A 289 6.72 -0.16 -15.14
N VAL A 290 6.72 1.16 -15.00
CA VAL A 290 5.69 1.91 -14.26
C VAL A 290 4.73 2.62 -15.22
N GLU A 291 3.43 2.47 -15.00
CA GLU A 291 2.36 3.15 -15.73
C GLU A 291 1.54 4.00 -14.76
N MET A 292 1.51 5.32 -14.98
CA MET A 292 0.63 6.22 -14.24
C MET A 292 -0.85 5.92 -14.56
N ILE A 293 -1.67 5.70 -13.52
CA ILE A 293 -3.10 5.42 -13.69
C ILE A 293 -3.93 6.67 -13.48
N ALA A 294 -3.65 7.38 -12.40
CA ALA A 294 -4.31 8.62 -12.04
C ALA A 294 -3.40 9.43 -11.11
N VAL A 295 -3.44 10.74 -11.26
CA VAL A 295 -2.75 11.70 -10.40
C VAL A 295 -3.57 12.99 -10.37
N ASN A 296 -3.55 13.72 -9.26
CA ASN A 296 -4.09 15.08 -9.18
C ASN A 296 -3.25 15.96 -8.26
N GLY A 297 -3.49 17.27 -8.32
CA GLY A 297 -2.95 18.21 -7.33
C GLY A 297 -3.70 18.16 -6.00
N ASP A 298 -3.56 19.22 -5.21
CA ASP A 298 -4.26 19.40 -3.94
C ASP A 298 -5.79 19.32 -4.10
N THR A 299 -6.46 18.65 -3.16
CA THR A 299 -7.90 18.36 -3.18
C THR A 299 -8.43 18.12 -1.76
N ASP A 300 -9.69 18.45 -1.49
CA ASP A 300 -10.38 18.09 -0.25
C ASP A 300 -11.09 16.71 -0.33
N GLY A 301 -10.87 15.97 -1.43
CA GLY A 301 -11.50 14.70 -1.71
C GLY A 301 -13.02 14.76 -2.00
N ALA A 302 -13.68 15.92 -1.98
CA ALA A 302 -15.15 15.99 -2.02
C ALA A 302 -15.78 15.46 -3.33
N ASP A 303 -15.04 15.55 -4.45
CA ASP A 303 -15.38 14.98 -5.76
C ASP A 303 -14.75 13.59 -6.00
N GLY A 304 -14.02 13.09 -5.01
CA GLY A 304 -13.19 11.88 -5.04
C GLY A 304 -11.89 12.03 -5.82
N GLY A 305 -11.29 13.21 -5.75
CA GLY A 305 -9.85 13.36 -5.91
C GLY A 305 -9.07 12.37 -5.03
N ILE A 306 -7.85 12.08 -5.45
CA ILE A 306 -6.89 11.25 -4.71
C ILE A 306 -6.25 12.17 -3.67
N ASP A 307 -6.35 11.80 -2.40
CA ASP A 307 -5.97 12.65 -1.27
C ASP A 307 -5.09 11.84 -0.32
N GLN A 308 -3.77 11.89 -0.58
CA GLN A 308 -2.75 11.12 0.14
C GLN A 308 -3.10 9.62 0.24
N PRO A 309 -3.09 8.90 -0.89
CA PRO A 309 -3.52 7.51 -0.94
C PRO A 309 -2.51 6.63 -0.21
N CYS A 310 -2.99 5.80 0.72
CA CYS A 310 -2.13 4.81 1.41
C CYS A 310 -2.33 3.38 0.90
N GLU A 311 -3.48 3.09 0.29
CA GLU A 311 -3.78 1.74 -0.23
C GLU A 311 -4.62 1.84 -1.48
N ALA A 312 -4.37 0.94 -2.44
CA ALA A 312 -5.19 0.82 -3.62
C ALA A 312 -5.37 -0.64 -4.06
N ILE A 313 -6.61 -1.07 -4.26
CA ILE A 313 -6.96 -2.45 -4.61
C ILE A 313 -7.68 -2.53 -5.95
N LEU A 314 -7.56 -3.66 -6.64
CA LEU A 314 -8.29 -3.93 -7.89
C LEU A 314 -9.57 -4.73 -7.64
N ARG A 315 -10.73 -4.11 -7.85
CA ARG A 315 -12.04 -4.78 -7.84
C ARG A 315 -12.63 -4.80 -9.25
N GLY A 316 -12.45 -5.93 -9.95
CA GLY A 316 -12.89 -6.04 -11.34
C GLY A 316 -12.06 -5.12 -12.25
N ASN A 317 -12.70 -4.14 -12.87
CA ASN A 317 -12.03 -3.10 -13.68
C ASN A 317 -11.93 -1.75 -12.95
N GLU A 318 -12.11 -1.74 -11.63
CA GLU A 318 -12.03 -0.55 -10.78
C GLU A 318 -10.78 -0.63 -9.89
N VAL A 319 -9.96 0.41 -9.90
CA VAL A 319 -8.97 0.65 -8.85
C VAL A 319 -9.64 1.48 -7.77
N ILE A 320 -9.74 0.92 -6.58
CA ILE A 320 -10.33 1.57 -5.39
C ILE A 320 -9.21 2.06 -4.53
N ILE A 321 -9.32 3.29 -4.06
CA ILE A 321 -8.24 4.02 -3.40
C ILE A 321 -8.73 4.44 -2.01
N SER A 322 -7.94 4.10 -1.00
CA SER A 322 -8.09 4.59 0.37
C SER A 322 -7.28 5.87 0.52
N ASN A 323 -7.97 6.98 0.77
CA ASN A 323 -7.37 8.31 0.93
C ASN A 323 -7.13 8.55 2.41
N MET A 324 -5.87 8.45 2.85
CA MET A 324 -5.54 8.54 4.26
C MET A 324 -5.69 9.97 4.79
N ASP A 325 -5.49 10.96 3.92
CA ASP A 325 -5.52 12.39 4.27
C ASP A 325 -4.54 12.70 5.43
N TRP A 326 -3.37 12.06 5.46
CA TRP A 326 -2.31 12.26 6.47
C TRP A 326 -1.26 13.35 6.07
N PRO A 327 -1.44 14.64 6.39
CA PRO A 327 -0.49 15.70 6.04
C PRO A 327 0.84 15.60 6.80
N PHE A 328 1.95 15.67 6.06
CA PHE A 328 3.31 15.87 6.60
C PHE A 328 4.16 16.73 5.65
N GLU A 329 5.38 17.08 6.06
CA GLU A 329 6.26 17.96 5.28
C GLU A 329 6.63 17.32 3.93
N GLY A 330 6.48 18.07 2.83
CA GLY A 330 6.95 17.68 1.51
C GLY A 330 5.94 16.97 0.61
N ILE A 331 4.66 16.91 0.97
CA ILE A 331 3.60 16.28 0.17
C ILE A 331 2.58 17.29 -0.36
N VAL A 332 1.71 16.84 -1.27
CA VAL A 332 0.76 17.70 -2.02
C VAL A 332 -0.27 18.38 -1.11
N ASN A 333 -1.06 17.62 -0.35
CA ASN A 333 -2.02 18.21 0.59
C ASN A 333 -1.32 18.52 1.92
N THR A 334 -1.73 19.60 2.57
CA THR A 334 -1.04 20.12 3.76
C THR A 334 -1.96 20.31 4.96
N ALA A 335 -3.22 19.93 4.83
CA ALA A 335 -4.22 19.98 5.87
C ALA A 335 -4.99 18.66 5.91
N TRP A 336 -5.68 18.46 7.03
CA TRP A 336 -6.68 17.42 7.18
C TRP A 336 -8.02 17.94 6.67
N ASP A 337 -8.68 17.18 5.81
CA ASP A 337 -9.86 17.62 5.09
C ASP A 337 -11.14 16.83 5.44
N LYS A 338 -12.28 17.42 5.07
CA LYS A 338 -13.58 16.75 5.02
C LYS A 338 -14.21 17.04 3.66
N PRO A 339 -14.89 16.06 3.04
CA PRO A 339 -15.31 14.78 3.60
C PRO A 339 -14.23 13.68 3.50
N TYR A 340 -14.31 12.68 4.38
CA TYR A 340 -13.47 11.48 4.29
C TYR A 340 -13.99 10.55 3.20
N THR A 341 -13.12 10.09 2.30
CA THR A 341 -13.55 9.42 1.07
C THR A 341 -12.76 8.18 0.70
N LEU A 342 -13.41 7.33 -0.08
CA LEU A 342 -12.74 6.38 -0.95
C LEU A 342 -12.91 6.86 -2.39
N SER A 343 -11.84 6.80 -3.16
CA SER A 343 -11.83 7.17 -4.57
C SER A 343 -11.84 5.93 -5.47
N VAL A 344 -12.24 6.11 -6.73
CA VAL A 344 -12.24 5.05 -7.74
C VAL A 344 -11.76 5.55 -9.09
N VAL A 345 -10.95 4.73 -9.76
CA VAL A 345 -10.54 4.91 -11.15
C VAL A 345 -11.02 3.70 -11.96
N LYS A 346 -11.72 3.93 -13.07
CA LYS A 346 -12.19 2.86 -13.98
C LYS A 346 -11.19 2.59 -15.09
N LEU A 347 -10.79 1.35 -15.28
CA LEU A 347 -9.66 0.98 -16.15
C LEU A 347 -10.01 0.84 -17.63
N LYS A 348 -11.18 0.26 -17.95
CA LYS A 348 -11.98 0.30 -19.20
C LYS A 348 -13.00 -0.83 -19.19
#